data_AF-A0A830GC44-F1
#
_entry.id   AF-A0A830GC44-F1
#
_cell.length_a   1.000
_cell.length_b   1.000
_cell.length_c   1.000
_cell.angle_alpha   90.00
_cell.angle_beta   90.00
_cell.angle_gamma   90.00
#
_symmetry.space_group_name_H-M   'P 1'
#
loop_
_entity.id
_entity.type
_entity.pdbx_description
1 polymer ?
#
loop_
_entity_poly.entity_id
_entity_poly.type
_entity_poly.pdbx_seq_one_letter_code
_entity_poly.pdbx_strand_id
1 'polypeptide(L)'
;MGFSVSGASAILLVGLLLSAGALYPVLERTAEERADAVTARDDRTLRQQNTAVGDPGATYDAASDRLTVTVRNAGTSTLSVAATDLVVDGRYASVPPANTSVAGRPESDVWASNETLTLTVSRASAPERVVVVTGPGVAASARVVV
;
A
#
# COMPACT_ATOMS: atom_id res chain seq x y z
N MET A 1 -38.67 59.18 -2.66
CA MET A 1 -37.51 58.45 -3.19
C MET A 1 -36.75 57.66 -2.11
N GLY A 2 -37.44 56.93 -1.21
CA GLY A 2 -36.79 56.21 -0.09
C GLY A 2 -36.86 54.68 -0.15
N PHE A 3 -37.77 54.12 -0.95
CA PHE A 3 -38.02 52.66 -0.99
C PHE A 3 -37.06 51.91 -1.94
N SER A 4 -36.54 52.56 -2.98
CA SER A 4 -35.75 51.90 -4.03
C SER A 4 -34.35 51.49 -3.55
N VAL A 5 -33.69 52.30 -2.73
CA VAL A 5 -32.35 51.97 -2.21
C VAL A 5 -32.47 51.02 -1.02
N SER A 6 -33.37 51.28 -0.07
CA SER A 6 -33.52 50.43 1.13
C SER A 6 -34.03 49.02 0.81
N GLY A 7 -34.96 48.86 -0.16
CA GLY A 7 -35.41 47.55 -0.63
C GLY A 7 -34.32 46.76 -1.36
N ALA A 8 -33.51 47.43 -2.20
CA ALA A 8 -32.38 46.80 -2.88
C ALA A 8 -31.31 46.33 -1.89
N SER A 9 -30.98 47.13 -0.87
CA SER A 9 -30.05 46.75 0.20
C SER A 9 -30.53 45.51 0.96
N ALA A 10 -31.83 45.42 1.26
CA ALA A 10 -32.40 44.28 1.97
C ALA A 10 -32.29 42.98 1.15
N ILE A 11 -32.57 43.04 -0.15
CA ILE A 11 -32.43 41.88 -1.05
C ILE A 11 -30.97 41.43 -1.13
N LEU A 12 -30.03 42.37 -1.25
CA LEU A 12 -28.59 42.05 -1.26
C LEU A 12 -28.13 41.42 0.05
N LEU A 13 -28.60 41.93 1.18
CA LEU A 13 -28.30 41.35 2.50
C LEU A 13 -28.79 39.90 2.61
N VAL A 14 -30.03 39.63 2.18
CA VAL A 14 -30.59 38.27 2.19
C VAL A 14 -29.80 37.35 1.27
N GLY A 15 -29.48 37.79 0.05
CA GLY A 15 -28.67 37.02 -0.90
C GLY A 15 -27.28 36.68 -0.34
N LEU A 16 -26.64 37.63 0.33
CA LEU A 16 -25.36 37.40 1.00
C LEU A 16 -25.49 36.38 2.14
N LEU A 17 -26.54 36.49 2.96
CA LEU A 17 -26.73 35.59 4.09
C LEU A 17 -27.02 34.16 3.64
N LEU A 18 -27.84 33.99 2.60
CA LEU A 18 -28.09 32.68 1.98
C LEU A 18 -26.81 32.10 1.37
N SER A 19 -26.01 32.94 0.70
CA SER A 19 -24.71 32.53 0.14
C SER A 19 -23.73 32.10 1.23
N ALA A 20 -23.64 32.85 2.34
CA ALA A 20 -22.81 32.51 3.48
C ALA A 20 -23.27 31.20 4.17
N GLY A 21 -24.58 31.03 4.33
CA GLY A 21 -25.18 29.81 4.89
C GLY A 21 -24.90 28.56 4.05
N ALA A 22 -24.85 28.70 2.72
CA ALA A 22 -24.48 27.61 1.81
C ALA A 22 -22.96 27.38 1.74
N LEU A 23 -22.15 28.43 1.93
CA LEU A 23 -20.69 28.37 1.84
C LEU A 23 -20.06 27.69 3.06
N TYR A 24 -20.56 27.95 4.26
CA TYR A 24 -19.95 27.44 5.50
C TYR A 24 -19.81 25.91 5.53
N PRO A 25 -20.86 25.10 5.23
CA PRO A 25 -20.72 23.64 5.21
C PRO A 25 -19.72 23.12 4.17
N VAL A 26 -19.54 23.83 3.06
CA VAL A 26 -18.56 23.46 2.02
C VAL A 26 -17.14 23.67 2.53
N LEU A 27 -16.89 24.81 3.19
CA LEU A 27 -15.58 25.11 3.79
C LEU A 27 -15.21 24.11 4.88
N GLU A 28 -16.16 23.76 5.74
CA GLU A 28 -15.98 22.78 6.81
C GLU A 28 -15.60 21.41 6.25
N ARG A 29 -16.41 20.87 5.32
CA ARG A 29 -16.11 19.60 4.64
C ARG A 29 -14.75 19.60 3.96
N THR A 30 -14.42 20.67 3.25
CA THR A 30 -13.13 20.78 2.54
C THR A 30 -11.95 20.79 3.54
N ALA A 31 -12.12 21.42 4.70
CA ALA A 31 -11.10 21.45 5.74
C ALA A 31 -10.90 20.07 6.37
N GLU A 32 -11.99 19.36 6.68
CA GLU A 32 -11.97 17.99 7.21
C GLU A 32 -11.34 17.01 6.21
N GLU A 33 -11.81 16.99 4.96
CA GLU A 33 -11.27 16.12 3.91
C GLU A 33 -9.77 16.33 3.70
N ARG A 34 -9.31 17.58 3.78
CA ARG A 34 -7.89 17.91 3.69
C ARG A 34 -7.12 17.40 4.91
N ALA A 35 -7.65 17.59 6.12
CA ALA A 35 -7.01 17.13 7.35
C ALA A 35 -6.86 15.60 7.37
N ASP A 36 -7.91 14.88 6.95
CA ASP A 36 -7.91 13.43 6.82
C ASP A 36 -6.89 12.95 5.77
N ALA A 37 -6.84 13.62 4.61
CA ALA A 37 -5.87 13.29 3.56
C ALA A 37 -4.41 13.50 4.01
N VAL A 38 -4.13 14.56 4.77
CA VAL A 38 -2.81 14.81 5.35
C VAL A 38 -2.46 13.72 6.36
N THR A 39 -3.36 13.42 7.29
CA THR A 39 -3.16 12.36 8.30
C THR A 39 -2.89 11.01 7.66
N ALA A 40 -3.69 10.62 6.65
CA ALA A 40 -3.51 9.37 5.92
C ALA A 40 -2.17 9.29 5.17
N ARG A 41 -1.67 10.43 4.66
CA ARG A 41 -0.36 10.52 4.01
C ARG A 41 0.78 10.35 5.02
N ASP A 42 0.67 10.99 6.18
CA ASP A 42 1.68 10.92 7.23
C ASP A 42 1.75 9.50 7.80
N ASP A 43 0.60 8.87 8.06
CA ASP A 43 0.52 7.47 8.50
C ASP A 43 1.12 6.50 7.49
N ARG A 44 0.89 6.72 6.18
CA ARG A 44 1.50 5.90 5.13
C ARG A 44 3.02 6.08 5.11
N THR A 45 3.50 7.31 5.27
CA THR A 45 4.93 7.63 5.30
C THR A 45 5.61 6.99 6.50
N LEU A 46 5.00 7.07 7.69
CA LEU A 46 5.48 6.39 8.89
C LEU A 46 5.49 4.87 8.74
N ARG A 47 4.46 4.29 8.13
CA ARG A 47 4.44 2.86 7.82
C ARG A 47 5.58 2.46 6.89
N GLN A 48 5.81 3.22 5.81
CA GLN A 48 6.93 2.98 4.90
C GLN A 48 8.30 3.08 5.60
N GLN A 49 8.49 4.04 6.50
CA GLN A 49 9.73 4.20 7.25
C GLN A 49 9.97 3.07 8.26
N ASN A 50 8.90 2.53 8.86
CA ASN A 50 8.96 1.41 9.80
C ASN A 50 9.01 0.03 9.12
N THR A 51 8.73 -0.02 7.82
CA THR A 51 8.86 -1.23 7.00
C THR A 51 10.27 -1.33 6.44
N ALA A 52 10.93 -2.44 6.72
CA ALA A 52 12.16 -2.82 6.04
C ALA A 52 12.07 -4.30 5.69
N VAL A 53 12.53 -4.66 4.49
CA VAL A 53 12.67 -6.05 4.07
C VAL A 53 14.15 -6.33 3.83
N GLY A 54 14.61 -7.49 4.29
CA GLY A 54 15.96 -7.95 4.02
C GLY A 54 16.14 -8.34 2.55
N ASP A 55 17.39 -8.58 2.17
CA ASP A 55 17.70 -9.09 0.83
C ASP A 55 17.00 -10.44 0.61
N PRO A 56 16.21 -10.58 -0.48
CA PRO A 56 15.53 -11.83 -0.73
C PRO A 56 16.53 -12.92 -1.12
N GLY A 57 16.32 -14.13 -0.60
CA GLY A 57 16.93 -15.34 -1.15
C GLY A 57 16.06 -15.86 -2.30
N ALA A 58 16.66 -16.24 -3.41
CA ALA A 58 15.92 -16.86 -4.52
C ALA A 58 16.69 -18.06 -5.05
N THR A 59 16.09 -19.24 -4.98
CA THR A 59 16.67 -20.50 -5.42
C THR A 59 15.72 -21.18 -6.41
N TYR A 60 16.24 -21.58 -7.57
CA TYR A 60 15.48 -22.31 -8.57
C TYR A 60 15.95 -23.77 -8.63
N ASP A 61 15.02 -24.69 -8.45
CA ASP A 61 15.25 -26.12 -8.60
C ASP A 61 14.79 -26.59 -9.99
N ALA A 62 15.77 -26.93 -10.83
CA ALA A 62 15.55 -27.41 -12.19
C ALA A 62 14.98 -28.84 -12.25
N ALA A 63 15.10 -29.65 -11.20
CA ALA A 63 14.54 -30.99 -11.18
C ALA A 63 13.03 -30.98 -10.89
N SER A 64 12.55 -29.97 -10.15
CA SER A 64 11.14 -29.83 -9.77
C SER A 64 10.43 -28.64 -10.43
N ASP A 65 11.12 -27.90 -11.30
CA ASP A 65 10.64 -26.67 -11.95
C ASP A 65 10.05 -25.68 -10.95
N ARG A 66 10.74 -25.48 -9.81
CA ARG A 66 10.27 -24.62 -8.71
C ARG A 66 11.24 -23.52 -8.36
N LEU A 67 10.73 -22.30 -8.36
CA LEU A 67 11.38 -21.14 -7.78
C LEU A 67 10.90 -20.95 -6.33
N THR A 68 11.84 -20.96 -5.39
CA THR A 68 11.60 -20.64 -3.98
C THR A 68 12.21 -19.27 -3.67
N VAL A 69 11.39 -18.35 -3.19
CA VAL A 69 11.82 -17.00 -2.78
C VAL A 69 11.59 -16.87 -1.28
N THR A 70 12.62 -16.47 -0.54
CA THR A 70 12.56 -16.20 0.89
C THR A 70 12.87 -14.73 1.16
N VAL A 71 12.10 -14.09 2.01
CA VAL A 71 12.31 -12.68 2.38
C VAL A 71 12.03 -12.49 3.86
N ARG A 72 12.91 -11.78 4.57
CA ARG A 72 12.77 -11.50 6.01
C ARG A 72 12.24 -10.10 6.25
N ASN A 73 11.29 -9.96 7.18
CA ASN A 73 10.82 -8.65 7.64
C ASN A 73 11.87 -8.11 8.61
N ALA A 74 12.68 -7.17 8.13
CA ALA A 74 13.71 -6.49 8.92
C ALA A 74 13.17 -5.24 9.62
N GLY A 75 11.93 -4.84 9.34
CA GLY A 75 11.26 -3.69 9.93
C GLY A 75 10.56 -4.01 11.24
N THR A 76 9.89 -3.00 11.78
CA THR A 76 9.08 -3.10 13.02
C THR A 76 7.59 -3.25 12.74
N SER A 77 7.15 -2.94 11.51
CA SER A 77 5.75 -3.09 11.09
C SER A 77 5.43 -4.54 10.70
N THR A 78 4.27 -5.02 11.14
CA THR A 78 3.67 -6.26 10.60
C THR A 78 3.22 -6.06 9.16
N LEU A 79 3.48 -7.03 8.30
CA LEU A 79 3.13 -7.04 6.89
C LEU A 79 2.07 -8.12 6.60
N SER A 80 1.33 -7.94 5.51
CA SER A 80 0.37 -8.94 5.02
C SER A 80 0.91 -9.65 3.79
N VAL A 81 0.76 -10.98 3.74
CA VAL A 81 1.16 -11.80 2.60
C VAL A 81 0.27 -11.51 1.40
N ALA A 82 -1.04 -11.33 1.59
CA ALA A 82 -1.97 -10.97 0.53
C ALA A 82 -1.69 -9.60 -0.10
N ALA A 83 -1.05 -8.68 0.65
CA ALA A 83 -0.59 -7.39 0.16
C ALA A 83 0.87 -7.41 -0.33
N THR A 84 1.46 -8.59 -0.53
CA THR A 84 2.83 -8.75 -1.01
C THR A 84 2.82 -9.31 -2.43
N ASP A 85 3.50 -8.61 -3.34
CA ASP A 85 3.57 -8.96 -4.74
C ASP A 85 4.95 -9.52 -5.10
N LEU A 86 4.97 -10.57 -5.91
CA LEU A 86 6.17 -11.14 -6.49
C LEU A 86 6.26 -10.81 -7.97
N VAL A 87 7.39 -10.24 -8.39
CA VAL A 87 7.73 -9.96 -9.77
C VAL A 87 8.95 -10.77 -10.16
N VAL A 88 8.83 -11.56 -11.23
CA VAL A 88 9.90 -12.43 -11.74
C VAL A 88 10.22 -12.02 -13.17
N ASP A 89 11.47 -11.63 -13.43
CA ASP A 89 11.93 -11.09 -14.72
C ASP A 89 11.02 -9.99 -15.29
N GLY A 90 10.51 -9.12 -14.42
CA GLY A 90 9.64 -8.00 -14.79
C GLY A 90 8.18 -8.38 -15.05
N ARG A 91 7.76 -9.62 -14.80
CA ARG A 91 6.36 -10.06 -14.89
C ARG A 91 5.80 -10.42 -13.52
N TYR A 92 4.54 -10.04 -13.31
CA TYR A 92 3.81 -10.45 -12.11
C TYR A 92 3.71 -11.97 -12.03
N ALA A 93 4.09 -12.54 -10.88
CA ALA A 93 3.96 -13.95 -10.59
C ALA A 93 2.88 -14.13 -9.52
N SER A 94 1.73 -14.67 -9.92
CA SER A 94 0.68 -15.03 -8.99
C SER A 94 1.13 -16.22 -8.14
N VAL A 95 1.20 -16.05 -6.83
CA VAL A 95 1.54 -17.12 -5.89
C VAL A 95 0.26 -17.60 -5.20
N PRO A 96 -0.14 -18.88 -5.35
CA PRO A 96 -1.28 -19.42 -4.62
C PRO A 96 -1.02 -19.37 -3.10
N PRO A 97 -2.04 -19.10 -2.25
CA PRO A 97 -1.87 -19.08 -0.79
C PRO A 97 -1.26 -20.38 -0.23
N ALA A 98 -1.60 -21.52 -0.83
CA ALA A 98 -1.06 -22.84 -0.47
C ALA A 98 0.46 -22.96 -0.68
N ASN A 99 1.06 -22.10 -1.51
CA ASN A 99 2.51 -22.04 -1.76
C ASN A 99 3.19 -20.91 -0.99
N THR A 100 2.50 -20.33 -0.01
CA THR A 100 3.04 -19.30 0.87
C THR A 100 3.15 -19.82 2.29
N SER A 101 4.21 -19.44 2.98
CA SER A 101 4.35 -19.72 4.42
C SER A 101 5.10 -18.60 5.12
N VAL A 102 4.71 -18.32 6.34
CA VAL A 102 5.38 -17.34 7.20
C VAL A 102 5.99 -18.06 8.38
N ALA A 103 7.31 -17.96 8.54
CA ALA A 103 8.06 -18.67 9.58
C ALA A 103 7.72 -20.18 9.62
N GLY A 104 7.51 -20.79 8.45
CA GLY A 104 7.13 -22.20 8.31
C GLY A 104 5.65 -22.51 8.56
N ARG A 105 4.82 -21.51 8.92
CA ARG A 105 3.37 -21.68 9.05
C ARG A 105 2.69 -21.48 7.69
N PRO A 106 2.05 -22.52 7.12
CA PRO A 106 1.26 -22.36 5.90
C PRO A 106 0.03 -21.50 6.16
N GLU A 107 -0.51 -20.89 5.10
CA GLU A 107 -1.77 -20.12 5.12
C GLU A 107 -1.80 -18.92 6.09
N SER A 108 -0.65 -18.52 6.63
CA SER A 108 -0.54 -17.37 7.51
C SER A 108 -0.47 -16.09 6.67
N ASP A 109 -1.48 -15.23 6.78
CA ASP A 109 -1.47 -13.93 6.11
C ASP A 109 -0.61 -12.89 6.85
N VAL A 110 -0.28 -13.15 8.11
CA VAL A 110 0.42 -12.20 8.98
C VAL A 110 1.91 -12.49 8.99
N TRP A 111 2.69 -11.51 8.56
CA TRP A 111 4.15 -11.53 8.53
C TRP A 111 4.74 -10.51 9.52
N ALA A 112 4.99 -10.97 10.74
CA ALA A 112 5.47 -10.11 11.82
C ALA A 112 6.95 -9.71 11.64
N SER A 113 7.40 -8.75 12.47
CA SER A 113 8.81 -8.37 12.51
C SER A 113 9.69 -9.60 12.78
N ASN A 114 10.84 -9.66 12.09
CA ASN A 114 11.82 -10.73 12.17
C ASN A 114 11.37 -12.10 11.64
N GLU A 115 10.16 -12.23 11.11
CA GLU A 115 9.71 -13.46 10.46
C GLU A 115 10.18 -13.52 9.00
N THR A 116 10.20 -14.72 8.43
CA THR A 116 10.56 -14.96 7.03
C THR A 116 9.34 -15.45 6.26
N LEU A 117 8.99 -14.77 5.19
CA LEU A 117 8.02 -15.20 4.20
C LEU A 117 8.74 -16.07 3.16
N THR A 118 8.17 -17.23 2.87
CA THR A 118 8.59 -18.15 1.80
C THR A 118 7.48 -18.24 0.77
N LEU A 119 7.84 -18.00 -0.50
CA LEU A 119 6.95 -18.06 -1.66
C LEU A 119 7.49 -19.10 -2.64
N THR A 120 6.62 -19.99 -3.11
CA THR A 120 7.01 -21.02 -4.09
C THR A 120 6.18 -20.89 -5.37
N VAL A 121 6.85 -20.78 -6.51
CA VAL A 121 6.21 -20.66 -7.83
C VAL A 121 6.76 -21.72 -8.78
N SER A 122 5.86 -22.38 -9.51
CA SER A 122 6.24 -23.30 -10.57
C SER A 122 6.64 -22.54 -11.83
N ARG A 123 7.79 -22.88 -12.42
CA ARG A 123 8.32 -22.23 -13.61
C ARG A 123 9.17 -23.21 -14.43
N ALA A 124 8.88 -23.28 -15.73
CA ALA A 124 9.58 -24.18 -16.67
C ALA A 124 11.01 -23.76 -17.02
N SER A 125 11.48 -22.61 -16.54
CA SER A 125 12.85 -22.13 -16.80
C SER A 125 13.35 -21.25 -15.66
N ALA A 126 14.66 -21.33 -15.43
CA ALA A 126 15.37 -20.54 -14.44
C ALA A 126 15.19 -19.03 -14.71
N PRO A 127 14.60 -18.26 -13.77
CA PRO A 127 14.58 -16.81 -13.86
C PRO A 127 15.96 -16.21 -13.57
N GLU A 128 16.18 -14.97 -13.97
CA GLU A 128 17.40 -14.23 -13.61
C GLU A 128 17.23 -13.42 -12.33
N ARG A 129 16.03 -12.84 -12.15
CA ARG A 129 15.78 -11.85 -11.11
C ARG A 129 14.38 -11.96 -10.54
N VAL A 130 14.31 -11.77 -9.22
CA VAL A 130 13.06 -11.58 -8.50
C VAL A 130 13.04 -10.22 -7.82
N VAL A 131 11.86 -9.66 -7.71
CA VAL A 131 11.57 -8.48 -6.90
C VAL A 131 10.35 -8.80 -6.05
N VAL A 132 10.47 -8.59 -4.75
CA VAL A 132 9.36 -8.70 -3.80
C VAL A 132 8.96 -7.30 -3.41
N VAL A 133 7.67 -6.98 -3.51
CA VAL A 133 7.11 -5.67 -3.17
C VAL A 133 6.10 -5.86 -2.06
N THR A 134 6.28 -5.14 -0.96
CA THR A 134 5.37 -5.19 0.21
C THR A 134 4.22 -4.20 0.06
N GLY A 135 3.14 -4.38 0.82
CA GLY A 135 1.94 -3.51 0.77
C GLY A 135 2.22 -2.01 0.96
N PRO A 136 3.12 -1.60 1.87
CA PRO A 136 3.55 -0.20 1.98
C PRO A 136 4.33 0.33 0.77
N GLY A 137 4.75 -0.53 -0.16
CA GLY A 137 5.50 -0.18 -1.37
C GLY A 137 7.02 -0.32 -1.22
N VAL A 138 7.51 -0.93 -0.13
CA VAL A 138 8.95 -1.22 0.03
C VAL A 138 9.28 -2.46 -0.78
N ALA A 139 10.26 -2.35 -1.67
CA ALA A 139 10.66 -3.41 -2.58
C ALA A 139 12.12 -3.84 -2.35
N ALA A 140 12.38 -5.13 -2.50
CA ALA A 140 13.72 -5.68 -2.51
C ALA A 140 13.90 -6.66 -3.66
N SER A 141 15.10 -6.67 -4.25
CA SER A 141 15.40 -7.46 -5.44
C SER A 141 16.57 -8.41 -5.20
N ALA A 142 16.50 -9.60 -5.78
CA ALA A 142 17.57 -10.58 -5.72
C ALA A 142 17.81 -11.24 -7.06
N ARG A 143 19.04 -11.71 -7.27
CA ARG A 143 19.37 -12.63 -8.35
C ARG A 143 18.99 -14.04 -7.92
N VAL A 144 18.55 -14.84 -8.90
CA VAL A 144 18.21 -16.24 -8.68
C VAL A 144 19.48 -17.09 -8.76
N VAL A 145 19.63 -17.99 -7.80
CA VAL A 145 20.67 -19.03 -7.79
C VAL A 145 20.02 -20.34 -8.26
N VAL A 146 20.72 -21.06 -9.13
CA VAL A 146 20.31 -22.38 -9.67
C VAL A 146 21.04 -23.49 -8.92
#